data_AF-A0A1Y2VD51-F1
#
_entry.id   AF-A0A1Y2VD51-F1
#
_cell.length_a   1.000
_cell.length_b   1.000
_cell.length_c   1.000
_cell.angle_alpha   90.00
_cell.angle_beta   90.00
_cell.angle_gamma   90.00
#
_symmetry.space_group_name_H-M   'P 1'
#
loop_
_entity.id
_entity.type
_entity.pdbx_description
1 polymer ?
#
loop_
_entity_poly.entity_id
_entity_poly.type
_entity_poly.pdbx_seq_one_letter_code
_entity_poly.pdbx_strand_id
1 'polypeptide(L)'
;MDDVSRGLFEQNGLLLLNIGILGPHYMTQLITRGISKVLSKSGKSLPNEIWTMILKFAHEGMSDKWYEGTNNDFCFVKAELVSASPENMLIRCFRHAFDSPTDELVDDVLVDEGSVYGFERYLASTTPSTAKTLDIELPELQLLSGPDTTFDIILDTTSTAPYLYASLSVPDIIATINHGNCWVCREERFICPGCTGGIAQQFDVFMGCGVGLSCPLCMGTNFSQRHKSFLESNYWSKAPEDEAEDMLYVIEDRLAELGYAGVTVQDEAWKGRE
;
A
#
# COMPACT_ATOMS: atom_id res chain seq x y z
N MET A 1 8.33 12.50 -23.80
CA MET A 1 8.41 12.27 -22.34
C MET A 1 7.01 12.50 -21.84
N ASP A 2 6.26 11.41 -21.66
CA ASP A 2 4.86 11.46 -21.28
C ASP A 2 4.70 11.88 -19.82
N ASP A 3 3.54 12.43 -19.47
CA ASP A 3 3.19 12.94 -18.14
C ASP A 3 3.47 11.94 -17.00
N VAL A 4 3.27 10.64 -17.27
CA VAL A 4 3.51 9.55 -16.31
C VAL A 4 4.99 9.47 -15.90
N SER A 5 5.91 9.70 -16.84
CA SER A 5 7.36 9.73 -16.58
C SER A 5 7.84 11.02 -15.94
N ARG A 6 7.04 12.09 -15.92
CA ARG A 6 7.35 13.30 -15.15
C ARG A 6 6.84 13.18 -13.71
N GLY A 7 5.63 12.68 -13.51
CA GLY A 7 5.05 12.51 -12.18
C GLY A 7 5.80 11.52 -11.28
N LEU A 8 6.40 10.45 -11.83
CA LEU A 8 7.08 9.42 -11.03
C LEU A 8 8.43 9.87 -10.43
N PHE A 9 9.08 10.86 -11.04
CA PHE A 9 10.40 11.36 -10.61
C PHE A 9 10.39 12.84 -10.24
N GLU A 10 9.23 13.49 -10.30
CA GLU A 10 9.08 14.81 -9.71
C GLU A 10 9.08 14.65 -8.18
N GLN A 11 10.10 15.25 -7.56
CA GLN A 11 10.27 15.46 -6.12
C GLN A 11 10.90 14.29 -5.37
N ASN A 12 11.65 14.60 -4.31
CA ASN A 12 12.34 13.67 -3.40
C ASN A 12 11.38 12.76 -2.60
N GLY A 13 10.26 12.36 -3.20
CA GLY A 13 9.24 11.52 -2.61
C GLY A 13 9.76 10.13 -2.33
N LEU A 14 9.15 9.53 -1.32
CA LEU A 14 9.37 8.13 -1.00
C LEU A 14 8.46 7.28 -1.89
N LEU A 15 9.03 6.23 -2.46
CA LEU A 15 8.32 5.23 -3.25
C LEU A 15 8.25 3.93 -2.47
N LEU A 16 7.26 3.11 -2.79
CA LEU A 16 7.11 1.78 -2.26
C LEU A 16 7.45 0.76 -3.35
N LEU A 17 8.44 -0.09 -3.10
CA LEU A 17 8.92 -1.10 -4.04
C LEU A 17 8.52 -2.48 -3.55
N ASN A 18 7.78 -3.23 -4.38
CA ASN A 18 7.53 -4.65 -4.16
C ASN A 18 8.73 -5.47 -4.65
N ILE A 19 9.63 -5.81 -3.73
CA ILE A 19 10.81 -6.64 -3.99
C ILE A 19 10.45 -8.11 -4.29
N GLY A 20 9.32 -8.59 -3.77
CA GLY A 20 8.86 -9.98 -3.99
C GLY A 20 8.67 -10.30 -5.47
N ILE A 21 8.14 -9.35 -6.24
CA ILE A 21 7.81 -9.56 -7.66
C ILE A 21 8.92 -9.14 -8.64
N LEU A 22 10.03 -8.56 -8.16
CA LEU A 22 11.14 -8.14 -9.02
C LEU A 22 11.77 -9.31 -9.79
N GLY A 23 11.98 -10.44 -9.10
CA GLY A 23 12.55 -11.65 -9.70
C GLY A 23 11.69 -12.18 -10.86
N PRO A 24 10.40 -12.50 -10.63
CA PRO A 24 9.48 -12.90 -11.70
C PRO A 24 9.41 -11.88 -12.84
N HIS A 25 9.35 -10.58 -12.55
CA HIS A 25 9.26 -9.55 -13.58
C HIS A 25 10.53 -9.50 -14.45
N TYR A 26 11.71 -9.54 -13.83
CA TYR A 26 12.98 -9.61 -14.55
C TYR A 26 13.05 -10.84 -15.47
N MET A 27 12.60 -11.99 -14.97
CA MET A 27 12.52 -13.21 -15.75
C MET A 27 11.56 -13.07 -16.94
N THR A 28 10.37 -12.51 -16.74
CA THR A 28 9.42 -12.20 -17.82
C THR A 28 10.07 -11.36 -18.91
N GLN A 29 10.78 -10.28 -18.55
CA GLN A 29 11.48 -9.44 -19.52
C GLN A 29 12.58 -10.19 -20.28
N LEU A 30 13.36 -11.03 -19.60
CA LEU A 30 14.39 -11.85 -20.24
C LEU A 30 13.79 -12.86 -21.23
N ILE A 31 12.72 -13.53 -20.84
CA ILE A 31 12.04 -14.55 -21.64
C ILE A 31 11.44 -13.92 -22.90
N THR A 32 10.76 -12.77 -22.77
CA THR A 32 10.19 -12.02 -23.92
C THR A 32 11.26 -11.58 -24.92
N ARG A 33 12.49 -11.31 -24.45
CA ARG A 33 13.63 -10.94 -25.32
C ARG A 33 14.38 -12.14 -25.89
N GLY A 34 14.06 -13.37 -25.47
CA GLY A 34 14.59 -14.62 -26.00
C GLY A 34 15.13 -15.57 -24.94
N ILE A 35 14.54 -16.77 -24.86
CA ILE A 35 14.85 -17.81 -23.87
C ILE A 35 16.22 -18.48 -24.00
N SER A 36 16.92 -18.31 -25.12
CA SER A 36 18.21 -18.99 -25.38
C SER A 36 19.32 -18.59 -24.42
N LYS A 37 19.18 -17.45 -23.74
CA LYS A 37 20.14 -16.94 -22.75
C LYS A 37 19.84 -17.37 -21.32
N VAL A 38 18.66 -17.95 -21.05
CA VAL A 38 18.28 -18.40 -19.71
C VAL A 38 18.50 -19.90 -19.61
N LEU A 39 19.56 -20.27 -18.90
CA LEU A 39 19.99 -21.67 -18.76
C LEU A 39 19.88 -22.12 -17.31
N SER A 40 19.49 -23.38 -17.11
CA SER A 40 19.62 -24.04 -15.81
C SER A 40 21.10 -24.15 -15.40
N LYS A 41 21.36 -24.50 -14.14
CA LYS A 41 22.74 -24.81 -13.66
C LYS A 41 23.44 -25.90 -14.49
N SER A 42 22.68 -26.76 -15.18
CA SER A 42 23.21 -27.78 -16.07
C SER A 42 23.30 -27.35 -17.54
N GLY A 43 23.10 -26.06 -17.85
CA GLY A 43 23.20 -25.49 -19.20
C GLY A 43 22.00 -25.78 -20.12
N LYS A 44 20.84 -26.19 -19.59
CA LYS A 44 19.65 -26.47 -20.39
C LYS A 44 18.70 -25.28 -20.41
N SER A 45 18.17 -24.91 -21.57
CA SER A 45 17.05 -23.97 -21.67
C SER A 45 15.72 -24.70 -21.48
N LEU A 46 14.75 -24.01 -20.89
CA LEU A 46 13.37 -24.50 -20.82
C LEU A 46 12.57 -23.96 -22.02
N PRO A 47 11.59 -24.72 -22.53
CA PRO A 47 10.63 -24.22 -23.52
C PRO A 47 9.81 -23.03 -22.99
N ASN A 48 9.27 -22.21 -23.88
CA ASN A 48 8.44 -21.06 -23.54
C ASN A 48 7.23 -21.44 -22.68
N GLU A 49 6.60 -22.58 -22.98
CA GLU A 49 5.41 -23.07 -22.30
C GLU A 49 5.69 -23.32 -20.80
N ILE A 50 6.87 -23.89 -20.50
CA ILE A 50 7.29 -24.16 -19.13
C ILE A 50 7.60 -22.86 -18.40
N TRP A 51 8.24 -21.90 -19.07
CA TRP A 51 8.48 -20.58 -18.51
C TRP A 51 7.18 -19.83 -18.21
N THR A 52 6.21 -19.87 -19.12
CA THR A 52 4.88 -19.29 -18.90
C THR A 52 4.20 -19.92 -17.69
N MET A 53 4.28 -21.26 -17.53
CA MET A 53 3.74 -21.93 -16.34
C MET A 53 4.47 -21.52 -15.06
N ILE A 54 5.80 -21.47 -15.07
CA ILE A 54 6.60 -21.06 -13.91
C ILE A 54 6.25 -19.63 -13.49
N LEU A 55 6.20 -18.69 -14.44
CA LEU A 55 5.86 -17.30 -14.17
C LEU A 55 4.41 -17.17 -13.70
N LYS A 56 3.49 -17.90 -14.33
CA LYS A 56 2.09 -17.96 -13.90
C LYS A 56 1.98 -18.46 -12.46
N PHE A 57 2.64 -19.56 -12.09
CA PHE A 57 2.65 -20.06 -10.72
C PHE A 57 3.38 -19.14 -9.74
N ALA A 58 4.43 -18.45 -10.17
CA ALA A 58 5.09 -17.44 -9.36
C ALA A 58 4.12 -16.29 -9.06
N HIS A 59 3.37 -15.82 -10.06
CA HIS A 59 2.38 -14.76 -9.90
C HIS A 59 1.13 -15.21 -9.10
N GLU A 60 0.57 -16.39 -9.36
CA GLU A 60 -0.60 -16.94 -8.64
C GLU A 60 -0.24 -17.36 -7.21
N GLY A 61 0.94 -17.95 -7.01
CA GLY A 61 1.45 -18.25 -5.68
C GLY A 61 1.78 -17.00 -4.87
N MET A 62 1.88 -15.83 -5.51
CA MET A 62 1.97 -14.53 -4.84
C MET A 62 0.57 -13.99 -4.51
N SER A 63 -0.45 -14.16 -5.36
CA SER A 63 -1.83 -13.74 -5.07
C SER A 63 -2.47 -14.49 -3.90
N ASP A 64 -2.10 -15.75 -3.69
CA ASP A 64 -2.63 -16.56 -2.57
C ASP A 64 -1.84 -16.35 -1.26
N LYS A 65 -0.63 -15.77 -1.34
CA LYS A 65 0.29 -15.59 -0.20
C LYS A 65 0.39 -14.17 0.35
N TRP A 66 -0.40 -13.22 -0.14
CA TRP A 66 -0.50 -11.89 0.48
C TRP A 66 -0.79 -11.96 2.00
N TYR A 67 -1.32 -13.09 2.49
CA TYR A 67 -1.71 -13.26 3.89
C TYR A 67 -0.84 -14.23 4.72
N GLU A 68 -0.07 -15.14 4.11
CA GLU A 68 0.74 -16.12 4.86
C GLU A 68 2.20 -15.66 5.03
N GLY A 69 2.42 -14.60 5.82
CA GLY A 69 3.64 -14.44 6.63
C GLY A 69 4.97 -14.16 5.93
N THR A 70 5.00 -13.69 4.68
CA THR A 70 6.23 -13.14 4.04
C THR A 70 6.08 -11.67 3.72
N ASN A 71 5.65 -10.92 4.72
CA ASN A 71 5.37 -9.50 4.65
C ASN A 71 6.64 -8.62 4.44
N ASN A 72 7.80 -9.24 4.18
CA ASN A 72 9.07 -8.59 3.84
C ASN A 72 9.18 -8.10 2.38
N ASP A 73 8.12 -8.22 1.58
CA ASP A 73 8.23 -8.00 0.13
C ASP A 73 8.07 -6.54 -0.29
N PHE A 74 7.76 -5.61 0.61
CA PHE A 74 7.77 -4.18 0.31
C PHE A 74 8.88 -3.45 1.05
N CYS A 75 9.48 -2.46 0.39
CA CYS A 75 10.42 -1.56 1.04
C CYS A 75 10.30 -0.14 0.51
N PHE A 76 10.67 0.82 1.36
CA PHE A 76 10.80 2.20 0.93
C PHE A 76 12.03 2.38 0.06
N VAL A 77 11.87 3.11 -1.04
CA VAL A 77 12.98 3.46 -1.92
C VAL A 77 12.90 4.92 -2.36
N LYS A 78 14.06 5.49 -2.66
CA LYS A 78 14.17 6.66 -3.54
C LYS A 78 14.74 6.22 -4.87
N ALA A 79 14.26 6.81 -5.95
CA ALA A 79 14.60 6.40 -7.30
C ALA A 79 15.39 7.47 -8.05
N GLU A 80 16.37 7.04 -8.83
CA GLU A 80 17.08 7.86 -9.80
C GLU A 80 16.93 7.27 -11.21
N LEU A 81 16.64 8.13 -12.19
CA LEU A 81 16.63 7.73 -13.58
C LEU A 81 18.07 7.51 -14.07
N VAL A 82 18.39 6.28 -14.46
CA VAL A 82 19.72 5.92 -15.01
C VAL A 82 19.76 6.13 -16.52
N SER A 83 18.75 5.64 -17.22
CA SER A 83 18.60 5.86 -18.66
C SER A 83 17.14 5.73 -19.08
N ALA A 84 16.78 6.36 -20.20
CA ALA A 84 15.44 6.30 -20.76
C ALA A 84 15.49 6.09 -22.28
N SER A 85 14.53 5.34 -22.78
CA SER A 85 14.15 5.23 -24.18
C SER A 85 12.64 5.53 -24.31
N PRO A 86 12.09 5.62 -25.52
CA PRO A 86 10.66 5.84 -25.70
C PRO A 86 9.79 4.77 -25.02
N GLU A 87 10.26 3.53 -24.97
CA GLU A 87 9.49 2.37 -24.50
C GLU A 87 9.92 1.88 -23.12
N ASN A 88 11.11 2.26 -22.64
CA ASN A 88 11.67 1.70 -21.42
C ASN A 88 12.45 2.74 -20.61
N MET A 89 12.40 2.63 -19.29
CA MET A 89 13.22 3.43 -18.37
C MET A 89 13.99 2.51 -17.44
N LEU A 90 15.32 2.68 -17.38
CA LEU A 90 16.15 2.05 -16.35
C LEU A 90 16.23 2.99 -15.16
N ILE A 91 15.77 2.51 -14.01
CA ILE A 91 15.76 3.24 -12.76
C ILE A 91 16.62 2.50 -11.76
N ARG A 92 17.34 3.26 -10.94
CA ARG A 92 18.03 2.76 -9.76
C ARG A 92 17.26 3.19 -8.52
N CYS A 93 16.81 2.21 -7.75
CA CYS A 93 16.13 2.40 -6.48
C CYS A 93 17.11 2.15 -5.33
N PHE A 94 17.12 3.06 -4.37
CA PHE A 94 17.93 2.99 -3.15
C PHE A 94 17.03 2.80 -1.95
N ARG A 95 17.22 1.71 -1.22
CA ARG A 95 16.40 1.36 -0.06
C ARG A 95 16.62 2.35 1.07
N HIS A 96 15.51 2.82 1.61
CA HIS A 96 15.46 3.62 2.82
C HIS A 96 14.68 2.86 3.89
N ALA A 97 14.96 3.18 5.14
CA ALA A 97 14.15 2.75 6.27
C ALA A 97 14.14 3.86 7.31
N PHE A 98 13.07 3.91 8.09
CA PHE A 98 13.03 4.75 9.27
C PHE A 98 13.76 4.05 10.40
N ASP A 99 14.54 4.82 11.15
CA ASP A 99 15.27 4.35 12.34
C ASP A 99 14.31 4.19 13.53
N SER A 100 13.33 3.30 13.35
CA SER A 100 12.32 2.99 14.35
C SER A 100 12.78 1.78 15.19
N PRO A 101 12.69 1.86 16.54
CA PRO A 101 12.96 0.71 17.40
C PRO A 101 11.89 -0.39 17.28
N THR A 102 10.74 -0.09 16.67
CA THR A 102 9.66 -1.01 16.34
C THR A 102 9.50 -1.09 14.82
N ASP A 103 9.05 -2.23 14.30
CA ASP A 103 8.73 -2.37 12.86
C ASP A 103 7.47 -1.56 12.45
N GLU A 104 6.81 -0.90 13.40
CA GLU A 104 5.60 -0.10 13.22
C GLU A 104 5.95 1.39 13.10
N LEU A 105 5.93 1.91 11.87
CA LEU A 105 6.37 3.28 11.58
C LEU A 105 5.47 4.39 12.16
N VAL A 106 4.19 4.09 12.32
CA VAL A 106 3.13 5.10 12.53
C VAL A 106 2.28 4.85 13.77
N ASP A 107 2.66 3.87 14.60
CA ASP A 107 1.88 3.54 15.80
C ASP A 107 1.96 4.66 16.82
N ASP A 108 0.80 5.04 17.34
CA ASP A 108 0.58 6.12 18.31
C ASP A 108 1.05 7.54 17.88
N VAL A 109 1.58 7.70 16.66
CA VAL A 109 2.01 9.01 16.12
C VAL A 109 0.90 9.69 15.31
N LEU A 110 0.17 8.90 14.51
CA LEU A 110 -0.92 9.41 13.68
C LEU A 110 -2.23 9.43 14.48
N VAL A 111 -2.40 10.45 15.31
CA VAL A 111 -3.50 10.57 16.30
C VAL A 111 -4.73 11.28 15.78
N ASP A 112 -4.63 12.04 14.68
CA ASP A 112 -5.73 12.81 14.10
C ASP A 112 -5.59 12.99 12.57
N GLU A 113 -6.60 13.58 11.93
CA GLU A 113 -6.58 13.84 10.48
C GLU A 113 -5.42 14.77 10.04
N GLY A 114 -5.07 15.76 10.87
CA GLY A 114 -3.97 16.69 10.59
C GLY A 114 -2.61 16.00 10.56
N SER A 115 -2.38 15.09 11.50
CA SER A 115 -1.17 14.26 11.58
C SER A 115 -1.03 13.34 10.36
N VAL A 116 -2.13 12.72 9.91
CA VAL A 116 -2.19 11.90 8.69
C VAL A 116 -1.82 12.73 7.47
N TYR A 117 -2.47 13.88 7.30
CA TYR A 117 -2.20 14.76 6.15
C TYR A 117 -0.75 15.30 6.15
N GLY A 118 -0.23 15.66 7.33
CA GLY A 118 1.17 16.06 7.50
C GLY A 118 2.12 14.95 7.05
N PHE A 119 1.89 13.72 7.50
CA PHE A 119 2.71 12.58 7.15
C PHE A 119 2.68 12.25 5.65
N GLU A 120 1.50 12.21 5.02
CA GLU A 120 1.38 11.97 3.58
C GLU A 120 2.09 13.05 2.74
N ARG A 121 2.03 14.32 3.18
CA ARG A 121 2.80 15.40 2.56
C ARG A 121 4.32 15.18 2.68
N TYR A 122 4.78 14.63 3.79
CA TYR A 122 6.19 14.28 3.96
C TYR A 122 6.61 13.10 3.07
N LEU A 123 5.75 12.09 2.91
CA LEU A 123 5.99 10.97 1.98
C LEU A 123 6.11 11.47 0.53
N ALA A 124 5.27 12.44 0.13
CA ALA A 124 5.31 13.04 -1.21
C ALA A 124 6.62 13.82 -1.49
N SER A 125 7.29 14.33 -0.46
CA SER A 125 8.57 15.04 -0.61
C SER A 125 9.41 14.86 0.65
N THR A 126 10.19 13.80 0.70
CA THR A 126 10.92 13.40 1.91
C THR A 126 12.28 14.10 1.98
N THR A 127 12.30 15.25 2.63
CA THR A 127 13.49 16.10 2.80
C THR A 127 13.65 16.53 4.26
N PRO A 128 14.86 16.92 4.71
CA PRO A 128 15.03 17.50 6.04
C PRO A 128 14.17 18.75 6.28
N SER A 129 13.85 19.52 5.23
CA SER A 129 12.99 20.70 5.33
C SER A 129 11.52 20.33 5.56
N THR A 130 11.00 19.34 4.85
CA THR A 130 9.60 18.89 5.02
C THR A 130 9.40 18.15 6.33
N ALA A 131 10.40 17.41 6.80
CA ALA A 131 10.39 16.82 8.14
C ALA A 131 10.25 17.88 9.24
N LYS A 132 10.96 19.02 9.12
CA LYS A 132 10.90 20.13 10.10
C LYS A 132 9.55 20.84 10.18
N THR A 133 8.70 20.66 9.17
CA THR A 133 7.37 21.28 9.12
C THR A 133 6.26 20.36 9.59
N LEU A 134 6.60 19.15 10.06
CA LEU A 134 5.65 18.21 10.63
C LEU A 134 5.34 18.57 12.08
N ASP A 135 4.07 18.47 12.43
CA ASP A 135 3.59 18.57 13.82
C ASP A 135 3.64 17.20 14.54
N ILE A 136 4.31 16.22 13.94
CA ILE A 136 4.54 14.88 14.50
C ILE A 136 6.04 14.60 14.59
N GLU A 137 6.44 13.86 15.63
CA GLU A 137 7.80 13.34 15.73
C GLU A 137 7.90 12.04 14.93
N LEU A 138 8.68 12.06 13.84
CA LEU A 138 9.01 10.88 13.06
C LEU A 138 10.43 10.40 13.37
N PRO A 139 10.68 9.08 13.37
CA PRO A 139 12.03 8.57 13.32
C PRO A 139 12.79 9.09 12.09
N GLU A 140 14.12 9.13 12.17
CA GLU A 140 14.93 9.59 11.04
C GLU A 140 14.84 8.60 9.88
N LEU A 141 14.58 9.09 8.66
CA LEU A 141 14.69 8.27 7.46
C LEU A 141 16.15 8.15 7.02
N GLN A 142 16.67 6.94 7.02
CA GLN A 142 18.05 6.62 6.66
C GLN A 142 18.14 5.90 5.32
N LEU A 143 19.19 6.25 4.55
CA LEU A 143 19.61 5.48 3.38
C LEU A 143 20.34 4.21 3.85
N LEU A 144 19.85 3.04 3.44
CA LEU A 144 20.48 1.78 3.81
C LEU A 144 21.68 1.46 2.89
N SER A 145 22.74 0.91 3.48
CA SER A 145 23.95 0.50 2.76
C SER A 145 24.10 -1.03 2.74
N GLY A 146 24.62 -1.56 1.64
CA GLY A 146 24.86 -3.00 1.47
C GLY A 146 24.59 -3.48 0.05
N PRO A 147 24.92 -4.75 -0.25
CA PRO A 147 24.67 -5.35 -1.57
C PRO A 147 23.17 -5.49 -1.88
N ASP A 148 22.32 -5.61 -0.84
CA ASP A 148 20.89 -5.89 -0.97
C ASP A 148 20.00 -4.65 -0.73
N THR A 149 20.54 -3.45 -0.93
CA THR A 149 19.83 -2.18 -0.70
C THR A 149 19.69 -1.32 -1.96
N THR A 150 20.21 -1.78 -3.10
CA THR A 150 20.11 -1.10 -4.39
C THR A 150 19.48 -2.02 -5.43
N PHE A 151 18.46 -1.53 -6.14
CA PHE A 151 17.72 -2.29 -7.13
C PHE A 151 17.72 -1.56 -8.47
N ASP A 152 18.22 -2.21 -9.52
CA ASP A 152 18.08 -1.71 -10.89
C ASP A 152 16.84 -2.33 -11.52
N ILE A 153 15.87 -1.49 -11.88
CA ILE A 153 14.56 -1.90 -12.43
C ILE A 153 14.35 -1.28 -13.80
N ILE A 154 13.72 -2.04 -14.69
CA ILE A 154 13.36 -1.57 -16.04
C ILE A 154 11.84 -1.40 -16.07
N LEU A 155 11.37 -0.15 -16.10
CA LEU A 155 9.97 0.15 -16.32
C LEU A 155 9.68 0.15 -17.82
N ASP A 156 8.62 -0.53 -18.23
CA ASP A 156 8.02 -0.38 -19.55
C ASP A 156 7.09 0.86 -19.51
N THR A 157 7.32 1.84 -20.37
CA THR A 157 6.52 3.08 -20.39
C THR A 157 5.10 2.86 -20.89
N THR A 158 4.82 1.68 -21.46
CA THR A 158 3.52 1.29 -22.01
C THR A 158 2.71 0.39 -21.06
N SER A 159 3.31 -0.04 -19.95
CA SER A 159 2.69 -0.92 -18.96
C SER A 159 2.61 -0.25 -17.60
N THR A 160 1.52 -0.48 -16.87
CA THR A 160 1.46 -0.14 -15.45
C THR A 160 2.43 -1.04 -14.71
N ALA A 161 3.49 -0.48 -14.12
CA ALA A 161 4.48 -1.25 -13.38
C ALA A 161 3.89 -1.67 -12.02
N PRO A 162 3.55 -2.95 -11.80
CA PRO A 162 2.86 -3.39 -10.58
C PRO A 162 3.80 -3.49 -9.37
N TYR A 163 5.01 -2.92 -9.44
CA TYR A 163 6.06 -3.13 -8.44
C TYR A 163 6.68 -1.85 -7.89
N LEU A 164 6.40 -0.69 -8.47
CA LEU A 164 6.88 0.59 -7.96
C LEU A 164 5.71 1.56 -7.85
N TYR A 165 5.38 1.91 -6.61
CA TYR A 165 4.22 2.72 -6.28
C TYR A 165 4.68 4.10 -5.78
N ALA A 166 4.01 5.14 -6.29
CA ALA A 166 4.23 6.53 -5.92
C ALA A 166 2.97 7.09 -5.23
N SER A 167 3.05 8.33 -4.74
CA SER A 167 1.92 9.00 -4.07
C SER A 167 1.36 8.19 -2.90
N LEU A 168 2.26 7.72 -2.04
CA LEU A 168 1.92 6.85 -0.91
C LEU A 168 0.98 7.53 0.08
N SER A 169 -0.03 6.78 0.52
CA SER A 169 -0.97 7.15 1.57
C SER A 169 -0.69 6.36 2.87
N VAL A 170 -1.22 6.82 3.99
CA VAL A 170 -1.13 6.08 5.27
C VAL A 170 -1.70 4.65 5.17
N PRO A 171 -2.87 4.43 4.53
CA PRO A 171 -3.36 3.08 4.25
C PRO A 171 -2.35 2.17 3.56
N ASP A 172 -1.59 2.67 2.58
CA ASP A 172 -0.59 1.88 1.86
C ASP A 172 0.52 1.43 2.82
N ILE A 173 0.99 2.34 3.67
CA ILE A 173 2.04 2.05 4.66
C ILE A 173 1.54 1.02 5.66
N ILE A 174 0.33 1.20 6.19
CA ILE A 174 -0.21 0.27 7.17
C ILE A 174 -0.40 -1.11 6.54
N ALA A 175 -1.00 -1.19 5.36
CA ALA A 175 -1.27 -2.46 4.70
C ALA A 175 0.02 -3.23 4.35
N THR A 176 1.06 -2.51 3.90
CA THR A 176 2.28 -3.14 3.35
C THR A 176 3.41 -3.20 4.37
N ILE A 177 3.84 -2.05 4.90
CA ILE A 177 5.02 -1.94 5.79
C ILE A 177 4.68 -2.38 7.21
N ASN A 178 3.54 -1.95 7.76
CA ASN A 178 3.13 -2.36 9.12
C ASN A 178 2.30 -3.64 9.12
N HIS A 179 2.10 -4.29 7.97
CA HIS A 179 1.46 -5.60 7.88
C HIS A 179 0.00 -5.61 8.38
N GLY A 180 -0.66 -4.47 8.24
CA GLY A 180 -2.00 -4.25 8.75
C GLY A 180 -2.06 -3.98 10.26
N ASN A 181 -0.93 -3.94 10.98
CA ASN A 181 -0.94 -3.52 12.37
C ASN A 181 -1.29 -2.03 12.45
N CYS A 182 -2.33 -1.75 13.21
CA CYS A 182 -2.91 -0.42 13.35
C CYS A 182 -3.44 -0.26 14.77
N TRP A 183 -2.84 0.63 15.54
CA TRP A 183 -3.22 0.90 16.92
C TRP A 183 -4.69 1.34 17.10
N VAL A 184 -5.31 1.96 16.08
CA VAL A 184 -6.71 2.44 16.13
C VAL A 184 -7.72 1.30 16.09
N CYS A 185 -7.60 0.37 15.14
CA CYS A 185 -8.56 -0.72 14.96
C CYS A 185 -8.08 -2.07 15.45
N ARG A 186 -6.79 -2.19 15.82
CA ARG A 186 -6.16 -3.44 16.25
C ARG A 186 -6.36 -4.56 15.23
N GLU A 187 -6.01 -4.25 13.98
CA GLU A 187 -6.07 -5.15 12.83
C GLU A 187 -7.48 -5.46 12.27
N GLU A 188 -8.54 -5.05 12.95
CA GLU A 188 -9.93 -5.35 12.57
C GLU A 188 -10.43 -4.59 11.32
N ARG A 189 -9.73 -3.53 10.90
CA ARG A 189 -10.14 -2.57 9.83
C ARG A 189 -11.40 -1.77 10.08
N PHE A 190 -12.21 -2.16 11.06
CA PHE A 190 -13.40 -1.47 11.50
C PHE A 190 -13.30 -1.11 12.98
N ILE A 191 -13.97 -0.05 13.38
CA ILE A 191 -14.07 0.42 14.75
C ILE A 191 -15.53 0.67 15.09
N CYS A 192 -15.90 0.46 16.35
CA CYS A 192 -17.16 0.98 16.87
C CYS A 192 -16.93 2.42 17.35
N PRO A 193 -17.37 3.45 16.60
CA PRO A 193 -16.99 4.84 16.84
C PRO A 193 -17.40 5.32 18.24
N GLY A 194 -18.56 4.89 18.73
CA GLY A 194 -19.06 5.19 20.08
C GLY A 194 -18.31 4.52 21.23
N CYS A 195 -17.55 3.45 20.97
CA CYS A 195 -16.89 2.63 22.00
C CYS A 195 -15.36 2.82 22.03
N THR A 196 -14.81 3.66 21.15
CA THR A 196 -13.36 3.86 21.02
C THR A 196 -12.72 4.68 22.13
N GLY A 197 -13.48 5.15 23.13
CA GLY A 197 -12.94 5.92 24.25
C GLY A 197 -12.36 7.29 23.88
N GLY A 198 -12.78 7.88 22.76
CA GLY A 198 -12.32 9.20 22.31
C GLY A 198 -11.52 9.19 21.00
N ILE A 199 -11.04 8.03 20.56
CA ILE A 199 -10.18 7.93 19.36
C ILE A 199 -10.95 8.36 18.10
N ALA A 200 -12.20 7.93 17.93
CA ALA A 200 -12.99 8.31 16.76
C ALA A 200 -13.21 9.84 16.67
N GLN A 201 -13.27 10.56 17.79
CA GLN A 201 -13.40 12.02 17.83
C GLN A 201 -12.16 12.72 17.28
N GLN A 202 -10.97 12.13 17.47
CA GLN A 202 -9.71 12.73 17.02
C GLN A 202 -9.62 12.78 15.48
N PHE A 203 -10.29 11.85 14.80
CA PHE A 203 -10.39 11.82 13.34
C PHE A 203 -11.69 12.43 12.80
N ASP A 204 -12.47 13.12 13.64
CA ASP A 204 -13.82 13.64 13.31
C ASP A 204 -14.80 12.56 12.81
N VAL A 205 -14.61 11.31 13.22
CA VAL A 205 -15.44 10.17 12.79
C VAL A 205 -16.29 9.59 13.92
N PHE A 206 -16.46 10.32 15.02
CA PHE A 206 -17.31 9.89 16.14
C PHE A 206 -18.80 9.90 15.77
N MET A 207 -19.50 8.86 16.21
CA MET A 207 -20.96 8.73 16.20
C MET A 207 -21.38 7.73 17.29
N GLY A 208 -22.65 7.32 17.31
CA GLY A 208 -23.17 6.36 18.28
C GLY A 208 -22.55 4.96 18.18
N CYS A 209 -22.87 4.08 19.13
CA CYS A 209 -22.34 2.71 19.19
C CYS A 209 -23.20 1.72 18.38
N GLY A 210 -22.64 0.52 18.13
CA GLY A 210 -23.35 -0.56 17.44
C GLY A 210 -23.28 -0.49 15.91
N VAL A 211 -22.26 0.19 15.37
CA VAL A 211 -21.92 0.21 13.95
C VAL A 211 -20.44 -0.14 13.75
N GLY A 212 -20.11 -0.74 12.62
CA GLY A 212 -18.75 -1.09 12.21
C GLY A 212 -18.18 -0.05 11.27
N LEU A 213 -17.77 1.11 11.79
CA LEU A 213 -17.21 2.17 10.94
C LEU A 213 -15.81 1.79 10.45
N SER A 214 -15.51 2.03 9.17
CA SER A 214 -14.17 1.79 8.61
C SER A 214 -13.12 2.60 9.36
N CYS A 215 -11.97 1.99 9.67
CA CYS A 215 -10.88 2.64 10.38
C CYS A 215 -10.27 3.77 9.52
N PRO A 216 -10.13 5.00 10.04
CA PRO A 216 -9.57 6.12 9.28
C PRO A 216 -8.11 5.94 8.88
N LEU A 217 -7.32 5.21 9.66
CA LEU A 217 -5.92 4.92 9.32
C LEU A 217 -5.79 3.79 8.29
N CYS A 218 -6.53 2.68 8.47
CA CYS A 218 -6.42 1.54 7.55
C CYS A 218 -7.10 1.78 6.21
N MET A 219 -8.23 2.50 6.19
CA MET A 219 -9.05 2.66 4.97
C MET A 219 -8.89 4.07 4.35
N GLY A 220 -8.35 5.02 5.11
CA GLY A 220 -8.16 6.42 4.74
C GLY A 220 -9.23 7.33 5.35
N THR A 221 -8.83 8.53 5.78
CA THR A 221 -9.71 9.50 6.46
C THR A 221 -10.92 9.88 5.60
N ASN A 222 -10.68 10.19 4.32
CA ASN A 222 -11.73 10.51 3.36
C ASN A 222 -12.74 9.38 3.15
N PHE A 223 -12.26 8.12 3.07
CA PHE A 223 -13.13 6.96 2.94
C PHE A 223 -13.97 6.80 4.21
N SER A 224 -13.32 6.86 5.38
CA SER A 224 -13.97 6.79 6.68
C SER A 224 -15.04 7.85 6.87
N GLN A 225 -14.81 9.09 6.41
CA GLN A 225 -15.81 10.15 6.54
C GLN A 225 -17.04 9.90 5.65
N ARG A 226 -16.85 9.38 4.42
CA ARG A 226 -17.97 9.00 3.55
C ARG A 226 -18.77 7.85 4.15
N HIS A 227 -18.07 6.84 4.67
CA HIS A 227 -18.70 5.70 5.32
C HIS A 227 -19.47 6.13 6.59
N LYS A 228 -18.91 7.05 7.39
CA LYS A 228 -19.63 7.69 8.49
C LYS A 228 -20.91 8.35 8.01
N SER A 229 -20.88 9.15 6.95
CA SER A 229 -22.09 9.81 6.42
C SER A 229 -23.18 8.81 6.03
N PHE A 230 -22.79 7.66 5.45
CA PHE A 230 -23.72 6.57 5.17
C PHE A 230 -24.34 5.98 6.44
N LEU A 231 -23.50 5.63 7.43
CA LEU A 231 -23.95 5.05 8.70
C LEU A 231 -24.82 6.03 9.51
N GLU A 232 -24.49 7.32 9.51
CA GLU A 232 -25.26 8.36 10.19
C GLU A 232 -26.65 8.55 9.56
N SER A 233 -26.72 8.55 8.22
CA SER A 233 -27.99 8.68 7.49
C SER A 233 -28.93 7.51 7.76
N ASN A 234 -28.37 6.33 8.07
CA ASN A 234 -29.08 5.09 8.30
C ASN A 234 -28.97 4.60 9.76
N TYR A 235 -28.66 5.49 10.70
CA TYR A 235 -28.34 5.06 12.07
C TYR A 235 -29.57 4.57 12.86
N TRP A 236 -30.74 5.19 12.63
CA TRP A 236 -32.00 4.85 13.30
C TRP A 236 -32.96 4.07 12.42
N SER A 237 -32.62 3.90 11.15
CA SER A 237 -33.42 3.24 10.13
C SER A 237 -32.50 2.43 9.26
N LYS A 238 -32.78 1.14 9.09
CA LYS A 238 -32.00 0.30 8.17
C LYS A 238 -31.94 0.95 6.79
N ALA A 239 -30.75 0.94 6.20
CA ALA A 239 -30.56 1.37 4.82
C ALA A 239 -31.47 0.54 3.89
N PRO A 240 -31.98 1.13 2.80
CA PRO A 240 -32.52 0.36 1.68
C PRO A 240 -31.56 -0.75 1.25
N GLU A 241 -32.09 -1.90 0.84
CA GLU A 241 -31.29 -3.09 0.55
C GLU A 241 -30.26 -2.84 -0.57
N ASP A 242 -30.65 -2.09 -1.61
CA ASP A 242 -29.80 -1.65 -2.70
C ASP A 242 -28.68 -0.72 -2.23
N GLU A 243 -28.99 0.28 -1.40
CA GLU A 243 -27.97 1.19 -0.83
C GLU A 243 -26.99 0.45 0.10
N ALA A 244 -27.48 -0.55 0.84
CA ALA A 244 -26.65 -1.36 1.72
C ALA A 244 -25.68 -2.26 0.92
N GLU A 245 -26.18 -2.93 -0.13
CA GLU A 245 -25.36 -3.75 -1.03
C GLU A 245 -24.30 -2.91 -1.77
N ASP A 246 -24.67 -1.71 -2.24
CA ASP A 246 -23.73 -0.78 -2.86
C ASP A 246 -22.61 -0.39 -1.88
N MET A 247 -22.94 -0.15 -0.60
CA MET A 247 -21.94 0.16 0.42
C MET A 247 -21.02 -1.04 0.70
N LEU A 248 -21.57 -2.26 0.77
CA LEU A 248 -20.77 -3.47 0.93
C LEU A 248 -19.75 -3.60 -0.21
N TYR A 249 -20.19 -3.43 -1.46
CA TYR A 249 -19.30 -3.47 -2.62
C TYR A 249 -18.18 -2.42 -2.52
N VAL A 250 -18.51 -1.18 -2.15
CA VAL A 250 -17.52 -0.10 -1.99
C VAL A 250 -16.49 -0.43 -0.88
N ILE A 251 -16.91 -1.07 0.21
CA ILE A 251 -16.03 -1.49 1.29
C ILE A 251 -15.12 -2.63 0.82
N GLU A 252 -15.66 -3.65 0.17
CA GLU A 252 -14.92 -4.80 -0.34
C GLU A 252 -13.89 -4.39 -1.41
N ASP A 253 -14.28 -3.50 -2.32
CA ASP A 253 -13.39 -2.95 -3.35
C ASP A 253 -12.21 -2.20 -2.72
N ARG A 254 -12.48 -1.38 -1.69
CA ARG A 254 -11.42 -0.66 -0.96
C ARG A 254 -10.50 -1.60 -0.17
N LEU A 255 -11.03 -2.65 0.45
CA LEU A 255 -10.23 -3.67 1.13
C LEU A 255 -9.34 -4.42 0.13
N ALA A 256 -9.87 -4.76 -1.04
CA ALA A 256 -9.14 -5.42 -2.10
C ALA A 256 -8.04 -4.53 -2.69
N GLU A 257 -8.32 -3.24 -2.93
CA GLU A 257 -7.35 -2.25 -3.38
C GLU A 257 -6.13 -2.17 -2.45
N LEU A 258 -6.38 -2.22 -1.14
CA LEU A 258 -5.34 -2.16 -0.11
C LEU A 258 -4.70 -3.52 0.21
N GLY A 259 -5.12 -4.60 -0.45
CA GLY A 259 -4.56 -5.94 -0.25
C GLY A 259 -4.99 -6.62 1.05
N TYR A 260 -6.07 -6.18 1.70
CA TYR A 260 -6.64 -6.82 2.90
C TYR A 260 -7.51 -8.04 2.56
N ALA A 261 -6.97 -8.97 1.76
CA ALA A 261 -7.65 -10.20 1.41
C ALA A 261 -8.04 -11.01 2.67
N GLY A 262 -9.27 -11.51 2.72
CA GLY A 262 -9.76 -12.35 3.82
C GLY A 262 -10.36 -11.59 5.01
N VAL A 263 -10.31 -10.26 5.03
CA VAL A 263 -11.08 -9.47 6.02
C VAL A 263 -12.57 -9.68 5.77
N THR A 264 -13.29 -10.14 6.78
CA THR A 264 -14.75 -10.30 6.70
C THR A 264 -15.41 -8.98 7.07
N VAL A 265 -16.22 -8.43 6.15
CA VAL A 265 -16.99 -7.21 6.42
C VAL A 265 -18.16 -7.56 7.34
N GLN A 266 -18.20 -6.92 8.51
CA GLN A 266 -19.26 -7.11 9.50
C GLN A 266 -20.58 -6.49 9.02
N ASP A 267 -21.72 -7.11 9.36
CA ASP A 267 -23.05 -6.62 8.96
C ASP A 267 -23.29 -5.17 9.43
N GLU A 268 -22.79 -4.84 10.62
CA GLU A 268 -22.89 -3.52 11.23
C GLU A 268 -22.15 -2.41 10.45
N ALA A 269 -21.29 -2.77 9.50
CA ALA A 269 -20.59 -1.85 8.62
C ALA A 269 -21.44 -1.41 7.41
N TRP A 270 -22.37 -2.23 6.93
CA TRP A 270 -23.09 -1.93 5.69
C TRP A 270 -24.62 -1.99 5.83
N LYS A 271 -25.14 -2.73 6.81
CA LYS A 271 -26.56 -2.72 7.19
C LYS A 271 -26.90 -1.68 8.26
N GLY A 272 -25.88 -1.16 8.95
CA GLY A 272 -26.03 -0.27 10.09
C GLY A 272 -26.37 -1.03 11.39
N ARG A 273 -26.87 -0.31 12.38
CA ARG A 273 -27.16 -0.86 13.71
C ARG A 273 -28.38 -1.78 13.68
N GLU A 274 -28.28 -2.97 14.27
CA GLU A 274 -29.42 -3.87 14.52
C GLU A 274 -30.41 -3.35 15.59
#